data_AF-A0A1Q3AYM0-F1
#
_entry.id   AF-A0A1Q3AYM0-F1
#
_cell.length_a   1.000
_cell.length_b   1.000
_cell.length_c   1.000
_cell.angle_alpha   90.00
_cell.angle_beta   90.00
_cell.angle_gamma   90.00
#
_symmetry.space_group_name_H-M   'P 1'
#
loop_
_entity.id
_entity.type
_entity.pdbx_description
1 polymer ?
#
loop_
_entity_poly.entity_id
_entity_poly.type
_entity_poly.pdbx_seq_one_letter_code
_entity_poly.pdbx_strand_id
1 'polypeptide(L)'
;MTNKESMSISKPPFFDGNNYSHWKAKMIIFIQALDFNLWDIIIDGPELPEIITKEGAKSLKPRSLYTDEDRKKVQLNAKAKHVIICALNSNEFNRVSSCATAKEMWDRLEVTYEGTNQVKDAKINMLVREYEMFSMKGNENISSMFVRFTNIINSLQSLNKCYYLIL
;
A
#
# COMPACT_ATOMS: atom_id res chain seq x y z
N MET A 1 -27.34 -16.70 -3.03
CA MET A 1 -26.37 -17.61 -2.38
C MET A 1 -25.04 -16.90 -2.33
N THR A 2 -24.61 -16.44 -1.16
CA THR A 2 -23.28 -15.88 -0.96
C THR A 2 -22.28 -17.04 -1.03
N ASN A 3 -21.56 -17.16 -2.14
CA ASN A 3 -20.40 -18.04 -2.22
C ASN A 3 -19.40 -17.60 -1.16
N LYS A 4 -19.24 -18.41 -0.11
CA LYS A 4 -18.06 -18.35 0.75
C LYS A 4 -16.90 -18.87 -0.08
N GLU A 5 -16.25 -17.99 -0.82
CA GLU A 5 -14.98 -18.32 -1.47
C GLU A 5 -13.94 -18.51 -0.38
N SER A 6 -13.54 -19.77 -0.15
CA SER A 6 -12.32 -20.07 0.57
C SER A 6 -11.15 -19.50 -0.22
N MET A 7 -10.33 -18.66 0.42
CA MET A 7 -9.11 -18.14 -0.21
C MET A 7 -8.08 -19.26 -0.29
N SER A 8 -7.59 -19.54 -1.50
CA SER A 8 -6.47 -20.45 -1.71
C SER A 8 -5.18 -19.81 -1.19
N ILE A 9 -4.36 -20.57 -0.46
CA ILE A 9 -3.00 -20.16 -0.09
C ILE A 9 -2.05 -20.08 -1.29
N SER A 10 -2.45 -20.61 -2.46
CA SER A 10 -1.62 -20.62 -3.68
C SER A 10 -1.97 -19.55 -4.70
N LYS A 11 -3.08 -18.81 -4.51
CA LYS A 11 -3.53 -17.78 -5.44
C LYS A 11 -3.69 -16.45 -4.71
N PRO A 12 -3.07 -15.36 -5.21
CA PRO A 12 -3.23 -14.07 -4.58
C PRO A 12 -4.70 -13.62 -4.63
N PRO A 13 -5.18 -12.85 -3.64
CA PRO A 13 -6.51 -12.26 -3.69
C PRO A 13 -6.62 -11.33 -4.90
N PHE A 14 -7.65 -11.54 -5.72
CA PHE A 14 -7.86 -10.73 -6.92
C PHE A 14 -8.31 -9.30 -6.59
N PHE A 15 -7.83 -8.35 -7.36
CA PHE A 15 -8.13 -6.93 -7.28
C PHE A 15 -8.70 -6.41 -8.59
N ASP A 16 -9.92 -5.89 -8.51
CA ASP A 16 -10.65 -5.32 -9.64
C ASP A 16 -10.67 -3.78 -9.61
N GLY A 17 -10.02 -3.15 -8.63
CA GLY A 17 -10.06 -1.71 -8.38
C GLY A 17 -11.04 -1.30 -7.28
N ASN A 18 -11.86 -2.20 -6.75
CA ASN A 18 -12.84 -1.89 -5.71
C ASN A 18 -12.39 -2.36 -4.33
N ASN A 19 -12.87 -1.65 -3.29
CA ASN A 19 -12.65 -2.00 -1.88
C ASN A 19 -11.17 -2.25 -1.52
N TYR A 20 -10.29 -1.33 -1.95
CA TYR A 20 -8.84 -1.46 -1.82
C TYR A 20 -8.38 -1.78 -0.40
N SER A 21 -8.94 -1.15 0.64
CA SER A 21 -8.56 -1.42 2.04
C SER A 21 -8.75 -2.90 2.42
N HIS A 22 -9.82 -3.53 1.95
CA HIS A 22 -10.10 -4.95 2.19
C HIS A 22 -9.16 -5.86 1.38
N TRP A 23 -8.94 -5.52 0.12
CA TRP A 23 -7.99 -6.25 -0.73
C TRP A 23 -6.56 -6.17 -0.16
N LYS A 24 -6.10 -4.96 0.21
CA LYS A 24 -4.78 -4.70 0.78
C LYS A 24 -4.55 -5.55 2.02
N ALA A 25 -5.49 -5.56 2.98
CA ALA A 25 -5.37 -6.39 4.18
C ALA A 25 -5.20 -7.89 3.85
N LYS A 26 -5.98 -8.41 2.90
CA LYS A 26 -5.85 -9.80 2.43
C LYS A 26 -4.53 -10.06 1.72
N MET A 27 -4.07 -9.13 0.89
CA MET A 27 -2.86 -9.26 0.09
C MET A 27 -1.61 -9.24 0.97
N ILE A 28 -1.56 -8.38 1.99
CA ILE A 28 -0.49 -8.35 2.99
C ILE A 28 -0.34 -9.72 3.65
N ILE A 29 -1.45 -10.25 4.19
CA ILE A 29 -1.45 -11.57 4.85
C ILE A 29 -1.01 -12.67 3.88
N PHE A 30 -1.48 -12.62 2.63
CA PHE A 30 -1.11 -13.59 1.60
C PHE A 30 0.40 -13.58 1.30
N ILE A 31 0.99 -12.40 1.09
CA ILE A 31 2.43 -12.27 0.80
C ILE A 31 3.26 -12.76 1.99
N GLN A 32 2.92 -12.34 3.21
CA GLN A 32 3.61 -12.75 4.43
C GLN A 32 3.55 -14.26 4.65
N ALA A 33 2.40 -14.88 4.39
CA ALA A 33 2.23 -16.33 4.47
C ALA A 33 2.99 -17.09 3.35
N LEU A 34 3.15 -16.47 2.18
CA LEU A 34 3.86 -17.07 1.04
C LEU A 34 5.38 -17.09 1.29
N ASP A 35 5.95 -15.97 1.71
CA ASP A 35 7.38 -15.76 1.97
C ASP A 35 7.59 -14.36 2.56
N PHE A 36 7.93 -14.27 3.85
CA PHE A 36 8.05 -12.98 4.54
C PHE A 36 9.11 -12.05 3.93
N ASN A 37 10.17 -12.60 3.31
CA ASN A 37 11.19 -11.78 2.65
C ASN A 37 10.63 -11.03 1.42
N LEU A 38 9.52 -11.50 0.83
CA LEU A 38 8.82 -10.76 -0.21
C LEU A 38 8.17 -9.50 0.35
N TRP A 39 7.63 -9.59 1.57
CA TRP A 39 7.01 -8.45 2.23
C TRP A 39 8.06 -7.38 2.55
N ASP A 40 9.22 -7.79 3.07
CA ASP A 40 10.35 -6.89 3.35
C ASP A 40 10.78 -6.14 2.08
N ILE A 41 10.95 -6.84 0.94
CA ILE A 41 11.29 -6.18 -0.34
C ILE A 41 10.20 -5.22 -0.82
N ILE A 42 8.92 -5.51 -0.56
CA ILE A 42 7.81 -4.65 -0.97
C ILE A 42 7.81 -3.35 -0.15
N ILE A 43 8.10 -3.43 1.14
CA ILE A 43 8.08 -2.27 2.04
C ILE A 43 9.37 -1.46 1.95
N ASP A 44 10.52 -2.10 2.11
CA ASP A 44 11.82 -1.44 2.21
C ASP A 44 12.42 -1.16 0.82
N GLY A 45 11.99 -1.94 -0.18
CA GLY A 45 12.54 -1.90 -1.52
C GLY A 45 13.71 -2.89 -1.67
N PRO A 46 13.99 -3.34 -2.90
CA PRO A 46 15.11 -4.22 -3.12
C PRO A 46 16.43 -3.45 -3.01
N GLU A 47 17.41 -4.01 -2.29
CA GLU A 47 18.81 -3.63 -2.43
C GLU A 47 19.33 -4.11 -3.79
N LEU A 48 19.08 -3.32 -4.83
CA LEU A 48 19.54 -3.66 -6.18
C LEU A 48 21.07 -3.72 -6.22
N PRO A 49 21.66 -4.67 -6.97
CA PRO A 49 23.11 -4.75 -7.11
C PRO A 49 23.71 -3.46 -7.66
N GLU A 50 24.56 -2.82 -6.87
CA GLU A 50 25.28 -1.59 -7.22
C GLU A 50 26.79 -1.83 -7.35
N ILE A 51 27.44 -0.99 -8.15
CA ILE A 51 28.90 -0.83 -8.21
C ILE A 51 29.26 0.63 -8.02
N ILE A 52 30.44 0.87 -7.44
CA ILE A 52 31.03 2.21 -7.39
C ILE A 52 31.81 2.39 -8.69
N THR A 53 31.45 3.41 -9.48
CA THR A 53 32.16 3.75 -10.71
C THR A 53 33.55 4.32 -10.39
N LYS A 54 34.39 4.46 -11.43
CA LYS A 54 35.71 5.08 -11.27
C LYS A 54 35.64 6.52 -10.76
N GLU A 55 34.51 7.21 -10.99
CA GLU A 55 34.24 8.55 -10.47
C GLU A 55 33.68 8.57 -9.04
N GLY A 56 33.56 7.41 -8.38
CA GLY A 56 33.01 7.30 -7.02
C GLY A 56 31.48 7.32 -6.94
N ALA A 57 30.77 7.36 -8.08
CA ALA A 57 29.31 7.36 -8.13
C ALA A 57 28.75 5.93 -8.00
N LYS A 58 27.59 5.77 -7.36
CA LYS A 58 26.85 4.51 -7.35
C LYS A 58 26.12 4.33 -8.69
N SER A 59 26.32 3.18 -9.33
CA SER A 59 25.64 2.77 -10.55
C SER A 59 25.12 1.35 -10.41
N LEU A 60 24.07 1.00 -11.15
CA LEU A 60 23.63 -0.39 -11.24
C LEU A 60 24.75 -1.27 -11.79
N LYS A 61 24.92 -2.42 -11.14
CA LYS A 61 25.88 -3.44 -11.53
C LYS A 61 25.42 -4.07 -12.87
N PRO A 62 26.32 -4.25 -13.85
CA PRO A 62 26.01 -5.04 -15.03
C PRO A 62 25.65 -6.49 -14.65
N ARG A 63 24.63 -7.05 -15.32
CA ARG A 63 24.17 -8.44 -15.06
C ARG A 63 25.28 -9.50 -15.20
N SER A 64 26.27 -9.25 -16.06
CA SER A 64 27.43 -10.13 -16.24
C SER A 64 28.32 -10.25 -15.00
N LEU A 65 28.24 -9.28 -14.08
CA LEU A 65 29.03 -9.22 -12.84
C LEU A 65 28.22 -9.61 -11.60
N TYR A 66 27.01 -10.14 -11.79
CA TYR A 66 26.17 -10.56 -10.68
C TYR A 66 26.76 -11.79 -9.99
N THR A 67 26.93 -11.67 -8.68
CA THR A 67 27.14 -12.80 -7.77
C THR A 67 25.85 -13.60 -7.60
N ASP A 68 25.93 -14.79 -7.01
CA ASP A 68 24.73 -15.56 -6.67
C ASP A 68 23.81 -14.80 -5.72
N GLU A 69 24.37 -13.99 -4.82
CA GLU A 69 23.61 -13.17 -3.90
C GLU A 69 22.88 -12.03 -4.63
N ASP A 70 23.55 -11.38 -5.58
CA ASP A 70 22.93 -10.36 -6.46
C ASP A 70 21.73 -10.96 -7.23
N ARG A 71 21.89 -12.18 -7.74
CA ARG A 71 20.83 -12.91 -8.46
C ARG A 71 19.65 -13.23 -7.55
N LYS A 72 19.88 -13.68 -6.32
CA LYS A 72 18.82 -13.95 -5.34
C LYS A 72 18.01 -12.70 -5.05
N LYS A 73 18.65 -11.54 -4.80
CA LYS A 73 17.95 -10.27 -4.54
C LYS A 73 17.07 -9.85 -5.71
N VAL A 74 17.62 -9.89 -6.94
CA VAL A 74 16.87 -9.56 -8.15
C VAL A 74 15.72 -10.55 -8.40
N GLN A 75 15.92 -11.83 -8.14
CA GLN A 75 14.90 -12.86 -8.26
C GLN A 75 13.78 -12.67 -7.23
N LEU A 76 14.11 -12.28 -5.99
CA LEU A 76 13.13 -12.04 -4.94
C LEU A 76 12.24 -10.84 -5.28
N ASN A 77 12.81 -9.74 -5.79
CA ASN A 77 12.02 -8.63 -6.34
C ASN A 77 11.15 -9.06 -7.53
N ALA A 78 11.67 -9.87 -8.44
CA ALA A 78 10.88 -10.39 -9.57
C ALA A 78 9.70 -11.26 -9.11
N LYS A 79 9.90 -12.10 -8.09
CA LYS A 79 8.84 -12.91 -7.45
C LYS A 79 7.80 -12.01 -6.79
N ALA A 80 8.21 -10.96 -6.07
CA ALA A 80 7.29 -9.99 -5.47
C ALA A 80 6.45 -9.26 -6.53
N LYS A 81 7.08 -8.77 -7.61
CA LYS A 81 6.36 -8.17 -8.75
C LYS A 81 5.33 -9.12 -9.35
N HIS A 82 5.73 -10.37 -9.55
CA HIS A 82 4.84 -11.40 -10.11
C HIS A 82 3.62 -11.63 -9.21
N VAL A 83 3.82 -11.75 -7.89
CA VAL A 83 2.72 -11.91 -6.93
C VAL A 83 1.74 -10.74 -7.02
N ILE A 84 2.24 -9.50 -7.07
CA ILE A 84 1.40 -8.31 -7.23
C ILE A 84 0.64 -8.38 -8.56
N ILE A 85 1.32 -8.55 -9.69
CA ILE A 85 0.70 -8.55 -11.03
C ILE A 85 -0.39 -9.62 -11.17
N CYS A 86 -0.17 -10.82 -10.65
CA CYS A 86 -1.16 -11.90 -10.70
C CYS A 86 -2.44 -11.61 -9.91
N ALA A 87 -2.39 -10.66 -8.98
CA ALA A 87 -3.54 -10.20 -8.23
C ALA A 87 -4.39 -9.18 -9.01
N LEU A 88 -3.87 -8.55 -10.06
CA LEU A 88 -4.48 -7.37 -10.69
C LEU A 88 -5.31 -7.72 -11.92
N ASN A 89 -6.43 -7.02 -12.11
CA ASN A 89 -7.08 -6.94 -13.42
C ASN A 89 -6.23 -6.12 -14.42
N SER A 90 -6.61 -6.12 -15.70
CA SER A 90 -5.87 -5.42 -16.75
C SER A 90 -5.71 -3.91 -16.52
N ASN A 91 -6.73 -3.24 -15.96
CA ASN A 91 -6.67 -1.80 -15.71
C ASN A 91 -5.64 -1.48 -14.62
N GLU A 92 -5.67 -2.25 -13.54
CA GLU A 92 -4.76 -2.07 -12.41
C GLU A 92 -3.33 -2.49 -12.74
N PHE A 93 -3.16 -3.54 -13.55
CA PHE A 93 -1.87 -3.89 -14.11
C PHE A 93 -1.26 -2.73 -14.92
N ASN A 94 -2.04 -2.11 -15.81
CA ASN A 94 -1.55 -1.02 -16.65
C ASN A 94 -0.99 0.14 -15.82
N ARG A 95 -1.60 0.46 -14.68
CA ARG A 95 -1.15 1.53 -13.76
C ARG A 95 0.24 1.30 -13.17
N VAL A 96 0.61 0.04 -12.95
CA VAL A 96 1.87 -0.34 -12.27
C VAL A 96 2.90 -0.97 -13.21
N SER A 97 2.51 -1.25 -14.46
CA SER A 97 3.33 -1.96 -15.45
C SER A 97 4.69 -1.34 -15.72
N SER A 98 4.81 -0.01 -15.60
CA SER A 98 6.06 0.72 -15.80
C SER A 98 6.98 0.78 -14.57
N CYS A 99 6.53 0.31 -13.41
CA CYS A 99 7.31 0.33 -12.18
C CYS A 99 8.50 -0.64 -12.26
N ALA A 100 9.67 -0.15 -11.83
CA ALA A 100 10.91 -0.92 -11.84
C ALA A 100 10.90 -2.01 -10.77
N THR A 101 10.41 -1.69 -9.56
CA THR A 101 10.45 -2.57 -8.38
C THR A 101 9.06 -2.96 -7.88
N ALA A 102 8.98 -4.02 -7.07
CA ALA A 102 7.73 -4.41 -6.41
C ALA A 102 7.25 -3.32 -5.43
N LYS A 103 8.19 -2.68 -4.73
CA LYS A 103 7.92 -1.51 -3.88
C LYS A 103 7.22 -0.40 -4.66
N GLU A 104 7.78 0.00 -5.80
CA GLU A 104 7.16 1.05 -6.62
C GLU A 104 5.75 0.66 -7.09
N MET A 105 5.49 -0.62 -7.38
CA MET A 105 4.15 -1.10 -7.71
C MET A 105 3.19 -0.94 -6.53
N TRP A 106 3.62 -1.35 -5.33
CA TRP A 106 2.84 -1.26 -4.11
C TRP A 106 2.55 0.20 -3.72
N ASP A 107 3.60 1.03 -3.66
CA ASP A 107 3.49 2.47 -3.36
C ASP A 107 2.55 3.17 -4.38
N ARG A 108 2.60 2.79 -5.67
CA ARG A 108 1.71 3.33 -6.70
C ARG A 108 0.24 2.98 -6.43
N LEU A 109 -0.04 1.73 -6.03
CA LEU A 109 -1.39 1.30 -5.67
C LEU A 109 -1.87 2.05 -4.42
N GLU A 110 -1.03 2.17 -3.39
CA GLU A 110 -1.38 2.92 -2.17
C GLU A 110 -1.72 4.37 -2.49
N VAL A 111 -0.87 5.07 -3.26
CA VAL A 111 -1.13 6.46 -3.66
C VAL A 111 -2.41 6.57 -4.49
N THR A 112 -2.68 5.61 -5.38
CA THR A 112 -3.87 5.63 -6.24
C THR A 112 -5.17 5.49 -5.43
N TYR A 113 -5.18 4.64 -4.41
CA TYR A 113 -6.41 4.26 -3.70
C TYR A 113 -6.59 4.90 -2.34
N GLU A 114 -5.51 5.23 -1.66
CA GLU A 114 -5.54 5.88 -0.34
C GLU A 114 -5.15 7.36 -0.41
N GLY A 115 -4.66 7.83 -1.56
CA GLY A 115 -4.08 9.16 -1.71
C GLY A 115 -2.65 9.25 -1.16
N THR A 116 -2.02 10.41 -1.34
CA THR A 116 -0.68 10.66 -0.79
C THR A 116 -0.77 10.98 0.71
N ASN A 117 0.34 10.81 1.43
CA ASN A 117 0.43 11.24 2.84
C ASN A 117 0.05 12.71 3.00
N GLN A 118 0.41 13.58 2.06
CA GLN A 118 0.01 15.00 2.08
C GLN A 118 -1.52 15.20 2.03
N VAL A 119 -2.22 14.40 1.21
CA VAL A 119 -3.70 14.44 1.15
C VAL A 119 -4.31 13.89 2.45
N LYS A 120 -3.73 12.82 3.00
CA LYS A 120 -4.13 12.26 4.30
C LYS A 120 -3.93 13.28 5.42
N ASP A 121 -2.77 13.93 5.49
CA ASP A 121 -2.43 14.96 6.47
C ASP A 121 -3.33 16.18 6.33
N ALA A 122 -3.60 16.65 5.11
CA ALA A 122 -4.54 17.74 4.88
C ALA A 122 -5.95 17.39 5.39
N LYS A 123 -6.39 16.14 5.18
CA LYS A 123 -7.68 15.65 5.66
C LYS A 123 -7.72 15.50 7.19
N ILE A 124 -6.65 15.01 7.80
CA ILE A 124 -6.50 14.95 9.26
C ILE A 124 -6.55 16.37 9.84
N ASN A 125 -5.76 17.29 9.32
CA ASN A 125 -5.73 18.68 9.77
C ASN A 125 -7.10 19.36 9.65
N MET A 126 -7.81 19.12 8.54
CA MET A 126 -9.18 19.62 8.36
C MET A 126 -10.14 19.05 9.42
N LEU A 127 -10.11 17.74 9.67
CA LEU A 127 -10.97 17.09 10.65
C LEU A 127 -10.62 17.49 12.09
N VAL A 128 -9.33 17.69 12.41
CA VAL A 128 -8.88 18.21 13.70
C VAL A 128 -9.42 19.63 13.90
N ARG A 129 -9.32 20.50 12.89
CA ARG A 129 -9.92 21.85 12.96
C ARG A 129 -11.44 21.80 13.12
N GLU A 130 -12.14 20.92 12.40
CA GLU A 130 -13.59 20.73 12.56
C GLU A 130 -13.96 20.25 13.96
N TYR A 131 -13.14 19.37 14.56
CA TYR A 131 -13.28 18.92 15.94
C TYR A 131 -13.03 20.04 16.94
N GLU A 132 -11.94 20.80 16.79
CA GLU A 132 -11.57 21.92 17.68
C GLU A 132 -12.60 23.06 17.63
N MET A 133 -13.13 23.34 16.45
CA MET A 133 -14.19 24.34 16.24
C MET A 133 -15.60 23.79 16.45
N PHE A 134 -15.74 22.52 16.84
CA PHE A 134 -17.03 21.88 16.93
C PHE A 134 -17.91 22.58 17.97
N SER A 135 -19.06 23.06 17.52
CA SER A 135 -20.06 23.68 18.37
C SER A 135 -21.44 23.30 17.88
N MET A 136 -22.39 23.30 18.82
CA MET A 136 -23.78 23.06 18.48
C MET A 136 -24.32 24.24 17.68
N LYS A 137 -24.91 23.99 16.51
CA LYS A 137 -25.54 25.03 15.70
C LYS A 137 -26.87 25.48 16.29
N GLY A 138 -27.24 26.75 16.09
CA GLY A 138 -28.47 27.31 16.64
C GLY A 138 -29.78 26.66 16.15
N ASN A 139 -29.75 25.98 15.00
CA ASN A 139 -30.90 25.31 14.39
C ASN A 139 -30.78 23.78 14.34
N GLU A 140 -29.78 23.19 15.01
CA GLU A 140 -29.64 21.74 15.06
C GLU A 140 -30.21 21.19 16.38
N ASN A 141 -30.77 19.99 16.34
CA ASN A 141 -31.15 19.27 17.54
C ASN A 141 -29.98 18.43 18.07
N ILE A 142 -30.08 17.98 19.33
CA ILE A 142 -29.04 17.21 20.01
C ILE A 142 -28.65 15.95 19.22
N SER A 143 -29.62 15.24 18.64
CA SER A 143 -29.35 14.02 17.85
C SER A 143 -28.51 14.34 16.61
N SER A 144 -28.88 15.37 15.86
CA SER A 144 -28.13 15.83 14.68
C SER A 144 -26.71 16.30 15.03
N MET A 145 -26.55 16.96 16.18
CA MET A 145 -25.24 17.35 16.71
C MET A 145 -24.37 16.12 17.01
N PHE A 146 -24.92 15.13 17.73
CA PHE A 146 -24.21 13.89 18.06
C PHE A 146 -23.77 13.11 16.82
N VAL A 147 -24.60 13.07 15.78
CA VAL A 147 -24.24 12.42 14.51
C VAL A 147 -23.06 13.12 13.86
N ARG A 148 -23.06 14.47 13.78
CA ARG A 148 -21.93 15.25 13.25
C ARG A 148 -20.65 14.99 14.04
N PHE A 149 -20.72 15.04 15.37
CA PHE A 149 -19.58 14.78 16.24
C PHE A 149 -19.01 13.37 16.04
N THR A 150 -19.88 12.36 16.03
CA THR A 150 -19.50 10.96 15.84
C THR A 150 -18.86 10.72 14.48
N ASN A 151 -19.34 11.39 13.43
CA ASN A 151 -18.75 11.30 12.10
C ASN A 151 -17.32 11.85 12.06
N ILE A 152 -17.04 12.95 12.76
CA ILE A 152 -15.68 13.52 12.87
C ILE A 152 -14.74 12.53 13.57
N ILE A 153 -15.16 11.98 14.72
CA ILE A 153 -14.37 11.02 15.50
C ILE A 153 -14.10 9.74 14.69
N ASN A 154 -15.11 9.17 14.05
CA ASN A 154 -14.96 7.95 13.25
C ASN A 154 -14.02 8.19 12.05
N SER A 155 -14.13 9.36 11.41
CA SER A 155 -13.25 9.73 10.30
C SER A 155 -11.80 9.86 10.77
N LEU A 156 -11.55 10.54 11.89
CA LEU A 156 -10.21 10.64 12.49
C LEU A 156 -9.65 9.26 12.85
N GLN A 157 -10.43 8.40 13.50
CA GLN A 157 -10.01 7.05 13.87
C GLN A 157 -9.66 6.18 12.66
N SER A 158 -10.46 6.25 11.59
CA SER A 158 -10.18 5.49 10.36
C SER A 158 -8.87 5.92 9.68
N LEU A 159 -8.59 7.23 9.64
CA LEU A 159 -7.34 7.76 9.08
C LEU A 159 -6.13 7.43 9.96
N ASN A 160 -6.29 7.43 11.29
CA ASN A 160 -5.21 7.11 12.22
C ASN A 160 -4.84 5.61 12.19
N LYS A 161 -5.83 4.71 12.00
CA LYS A 161 -5.56 3.28 11.78
C LYS A 161 -4.77 3.00 10.50
N CYS A 162 -4.96 3.81 9.45
CA CYS A 162 -4.11 3.74 8.27
C CYS A 162 -2.66 4.16 8.56
N TYR A 163 -2.40 5.03 9.55
CA TYR A 163 -1.06 5.51 9.89
C TYR A 163 -0.24 4.48 10.70
N TYR A 164 -0.88 3.79 11.65
CA TYR A 164 -0.22 2.77 12.48
C TYR A 164 -0.01 1.41 11.79
N LEU A 165 -0.65 1.15 10.66
CA LEU A 165 -0.38 -0.04 9.83
C LEU A 165 0.83 0.15 8.90
N ILE A 166 1.48 1.32 8.93
CA ILE A 166 2.61 1.72 8.07
C ILE A 166 3.92 1.84 8.88
N LEU A 167 3.88 1.65 10.21
CA LEU A 167 5.04 1.56 11.10
C LEU A 167 5.09 0.16 11.72
#